data_AF-A0A3B4T735-F1
#
_entry.id   AF-A0A3B4T735-F1
#
_cell.length_a   1.000
_cell.length_b   1.000
_cell.length_c   1.000
_cell.angle_alpha   90.00
_cell.angle_beta   90.00
_cell.angle_gamma   90.00
#
_symmetry.space_group_name_H-M   'P 1'
#
loop_
_entity.id
_entity.type
_entity.pdbx_description
1 polymer ?
#
loop_
_entity_poly.entity_id
_entity_poly.type
_entity_poly.pdbx_seq_one_letter_code
_entity_poly.pdbx_strand_id
1 'polypeptide(L)'
;MNTPLGRNGFIGLAVGATAGLGLIAFIIYREISKRKSQRLVLEARPALAAVEAVVQGLSPEQQLELRNQLDQVLSCVASLRSEVAELRGGLQDIALQIIQDVKKGVEDSQRLRRRRHVVHRERTDSTSSSSIYFTASQGMASAYDETSEGGYSTAYAESDYTDRDTDKEEGEQQPEQESEEEEDRSCATVLTLRQEDSQEEEVEEDRELQLVTEVPSGELALLLAQSDILHTGDASLKAEGFRLLVDNRAEYGDSREFLWRLARAYSDMYESTEDKQEKKTYAQQGCEEAERALKKNGLNAECHKWFAVLTGLTSQHESMHGKLKSGHILKEHLDRAIALRDDDPMCFYLLGRWCYEVATLDWLEKKAAAALYQSPPSSTLHDALENFLKAEELSPGFSKTVRLYIAKCHQELGNISEATNWTELALKMSTNTNDVRGHTRHPHT
;
A
#
# COMPACT_ATOMS: atom_id res chain seq x y z
N MET A 1 18.70 -63.99 24.67
CA MET A 1 19.32 -63.64 23.37
C MET A 1 18.73 -62.29 22.95
N ASN A 2 19.33 -61.19 23.37
CA ASN A 2 18.89 -59.84 23.02
C ASN A 2 19.96 -59.21 22.14
N THR A 3 19.69 -59.15 20.84
CA THR A 3 20.46 -58.36 19.89
C THR A 3 20.04 -56.88 20.03
N PRO A 4 20.97 -55.93 20.23
CA PRO A 4 20.62 -54.53 20.21
C PRO A 4 20.47 -54.07 18.75
N LEU A 5 19.27 -53.60 18.39
CA LEU A 5 19.05 -52.90 17.12
C LEU A 5 19.95 -51.66 17.09
N GLY A 6 20.84 -51.62 16.11
CA GLY A 6 21.77 -50.52 15.90
C GLY A 6 21.05 -49.21 15.60
N ARG A 7 21.67 -48.12 16.07
CA ARG A 7 21.27 -46.70 15.97
C ARG A 7 21.01 -46.18 14.54
N ASN A 8 21.21 -47.02 13.52
CA ASN A 8 20.99 -46.71 12.10
C ASN A 8 19.60 -47.12 11.58
N GLY A 9 18.81 -47.87 12.36
CA GLY A 9 17.44 -48.27 11.98
C GLY A 9 16.39 -47.15 12.13
N PHE A 10 16.60 -46.21 13.05
CA PHE A 10 15.64 -45.12 13.32
C PHE A 10 15.73 -43.97 12.32
N ILE A 11 16.90 -43.76 11.70
CA ILE A 11 17.10 -42.69 10.70
C ILE A 11 16.43 -43.09 9.36
N GLY A 12 16.45 -44.38 9.01
CA GLY A 12 15.77 -44.88 7.80
C GLY A 12 14.24 -44.79 7.86
N LEU A 13 13.64 -44.88 9.06
CA LEU A 13 12.19 -44.80 9.26
C LEU A 13 11.68 -43.35 9.23
N ALA A 14 12.47 -42.38 9.70
CA ALA A 14 12.13 -40.95 9.66
C ALA A 14 12.19 -40.35 8.23
N VAL A 15 13.15 -40.81 7.40
CA VAL A 15 13.25 -40.39 5.99
C VAL A 15 12.14 -41.04 5.13
N GLY A 16 11.73 -42.27 5.45
CA GLY A 16 10.60 -42.93 4.78
C GLY A 16 9.25 -42.26 5.09
N ALA A 17 9.04 -41.77 6.31
CA ALA A 17 7.79 -41.11 6.71
C ALA A 17 7.61 -39.72 6.07
N THR A 18 8.69 -38.94 5.91
CA THR A 18 8.64 -37.61 5.27
C THR A 18 8.43 -37.69 3.76
N ALA A 19 9.05 -38.66 3.09
CA ALA A 19 8.80 -38.93 1.67
C ALA A 19 7.37 -39.46 1.42
N GLY A 20 6.85 -40.30 2.33
CA GLY A 20 5.48 -40.82 2.26
C GLY A 20 4.41 -39.73 2.41
N LEU A 21 4.59 -38.81 3.37
CA LEU A 21 3.68 -37.67 3.55
C LEU A 21 3.74 -36.69 2.37
N GLY A 22 4.92 -36.45 1.80
CA GLY A 22 5.08 -35.64 0.59
C GLY A 22 4.39 -36.24 -0.63
N LEU A 23 4.46 -37.57 -0.81
CA LEU A 23 3.77 -38.27 -1.89
C LEU A 23 2.24 -38.21 -1.72
N ILE A 24 1.75 -38.37 -0.49
CA ILE A 24 0.32 -38.28 -0.17
C ILE A 24 -0.19 -36.85 -0.39
N ALA A 25 0.56 -35.83 0.05
CA ALA A 25 0.24 -34.42 -0.20
C ALA A 25 0.24 -34.10 -1.71
N PHE A 26 1.20 -34.64 -2.47
CA PHE A 26 1.26 -34.47 -3.93
C PHE A 26 0.09 -35.15 -4.64
N ILE A 27 -0.33 -36.34 -4.20
CA ILE A 27 -1.50 -37.04 -4.74
C ILE A 27 -2.79 -36.29 -4.41
N ILE A 28 -2.92 -35.76 -3.19
CA ILE A 28 -4.06 -34.94 -2.78
C ILE A 28 -4.10 -33.64 -3.59
N TYR A 29 -2.97 -32.95 -3.73
CA TYR A 29 -2.86 -31.74 -4.55
C TYR A 29 -3.23 -32.01 -6.01
N ARG A 30 -2.70 -33.09 -6.59
CA ARG A 30 -3.01 -33.50 -7.97
C ARG A 30 -4.47 -33.89 -8.15
N GLU A 31 -5.09 -34.52 -7.16
CA GLU A 31 -6.51 -34.89 -7.20
C GLU A 31 -7.43 -33.67 -7.01
N ILE A 32 -7.06 -32.71 -6.15
CA ILE A 32 -7.75 -31.42 -5.99
C ILE A 32 -7.62 -30.59 -7.27
N SER A 33 -6.42 -30.48 -7.84
CA SER A 33 -6.18 -29.80 -9.12
C SER A 33 -6.98 -30.44 -10.25
N LYS A 34 -7.04 -31.77 -10.32
CA LYS A 34 -7.86 -32.49 -11.30
C LYS A 34 -9.36 -32.22 -11.12
N ARG A 35 -9.87 -32.19 -9.89
CA ARG A 35 -11.27 -31.84 -9.59
C ARG A 35 -11.59 -30.37 -9.88
N LYS A 36 -10.66 -29.45 -9.60
CA LYS A 36 -10.77 -28.03 -9.97
C LYS A 36 -10.80 -27.86 -11.50
N SER A 37 -9.91 -28.55 -12.23
CA SER A 37 -9.89 -28.54 -13.70
C SER A 37 -11.18 -29.12 -14.29
N GLN A 38 -11.72 -30.19 -13.69
CA GLN A 38 -13.03 -30.72 -14.07
C GLN A 38 -14.18 -29.77 -13.76
N ARG A 39 -14.12 -29.03 -12.65
CA ARG A 39 -15.15 -28.05 -12.25
C ARG A 39 -15.12 -26.80 -13.14
N LEU A 40 -13.93 -26.29 -13.47
CA LEU A 40 -13.75 -25.21 -14.45
C LEU A 40 -14.22 -25.61 -15.84
N VAL A 41 -13.94 -26.84 -16.27
CA VAL A 41 -14.51 -27.39 -17.52
C VAL A 41 -16.03 -27.50 -17.43
N LEU A 42 -16.60 -27.80 -16.26
CA LEU A 42 -18.05 -27.87 -16.05
C LEU A 42 -18.72 -26.48 -16.03
N GLU A 43 -18.07 -25.48 -15.43
CA GLU A 43 -18.53 -24.09 -15.34
C GLU A 43 -18.32 -23.34 -16.66
N ALA A 44 -17.31 -23.71 -17.45
CA ALA A 44 -17.09 -23.18 -18.80
C ALA A 44 -18.01 -23.82 -19.86
N ARG A 45 -18.68 -24.95 -19.58
CA ARG A 45 -19.62 -25.60 -20.52
C ARG A 45 -20.74 -24.69 -21.03
N PRO A 46 -21.46 -23.91 -20.19
CA PRO A 46 -22.48 -22.99 -20.70
C PRO A 46 -21.89 -21.89 -21.59
N ALA A 47 -20.70 -21.36 -21.27
CA ALA A 47 -20.01 -20.38 -22.11
C ALA A 47 -19.53 -21.00 -23.44
N LEU A 48 -18.97 -22.22 -23.40
CA LEU A 48 -18.53 -22.96 -24.57
C LEU A 48 -19.71 -23.32 -25.48
N ALA A 49 -20.84 -23.72 -24.90
CA ALA A 49 -22.07 -24.02 -25.63
C ALA A 49 -22.70 -22.76 -26.25
N ALA A 50 -22.61 -21.61 -25.58
CA ALA A 50 -23.04 -20.32 -26.13
C ALA A 50 -22.16 -19.90 -27.32
N VAL A 51 -20.84 -20.05 -27.19
CA VAL A 51 -19.89 -19.79 -28.29
C VAL A 51 -20.12 -20.76 -29.44
N GLU A 52 -20.34 -22.05 -29.17
CA GLU A 52 -20.64 -23.05 -30.18
C GLU A 52 -21.96 -22.78 -30.90
N ALA A 53 -23.01 -22.35 -30.19
CA ALA A 53 -24.28 -21.94 -30.78
C ALA A 53 -24.15 -20.71 -31.68
N VAL A 54 -23.33 -19.72 -31.28
CA VAL A 54 -23.03 -18.54 -32.11
C VAL A 54 -22.24 -18.95 -33.35
N VAL A 55 -21.25 -19.83 -33.22
CA VAL A 55 -20.46 -20.34 -34.34
C VAL A 55 -21.32 -21.17 -35.30
N GLN A 56 -22.25 -21.98 -34.81
CA GLN A 56 -23.20 -22.76 -35.63
C GLN A 56 -24.21 -21.87 -36.39
N GLY A 57 -24.45 -20.64 -35.94
CA GLY A 57 -25.31 -19.66 -36.62
C GLY A 57 -24.64 -18.88 -37.77
N LEU A 58 -23.31 -19.01 -37.94
CA LEU A 58 -22.54 -18.32 -38.97
C LEU A 58 -22.53 -19.09 -40.31
N SER A 59 -22.39 -18.37 -41.43
CA SER A 59 -22.21 -19.00 -42.73
C SER A 59 -20.86 -19.74 -42.81
N PRO A 60 -20.72 -20.77 -43.68
CA PRO A 60 -19.46 -21.51 -43.81
C PRO A 60 -18.25 -20.62 -44.16
N GLU A 61 -18.48 -19.53 -44.91
CA GLU A 61 -17.44 -18.55 -45.26
C GLU A 61 -17.02 -17.71 -44.05
N GLN A 62 -17.97 -17.30 -43.21
CA GLN A 62 -17.68 -16.56 -41.97
C GLN A 62 -16.96 -17.42 -40.94
N GLN A 63 -17.28 -18.72 -40.87
CA GLN A 63 -16.57 -19.65 -40.00
C GLN A 63 -15.11 -19.84 -40.43
N LEU A 64 -14.83 -19.86 -41.73
CA LEU A 64 -13.46 -19.96 -42.25
C LEU A 64 -12.67 -18.69 -41.96
N GLU A 65 -13.27 -17.52 -42.15
CA GLU A 65 -12.66 -16.22 -41.84
C GLU A 65 -12.34 -16.10 -40.34
N LEU A 66 -13.27 -16.49 -39.48
CA LEU A 66 -13.05 -16.50 -38.03
C LEU A 66 -11.89 -17.41 -37.62
N ARG A 67 -11.77 -18.59 -38.24
CA ARG A 67 -10.65 -19.51 -38.00
C ARG A 67 -9.31 -18.90 -38.42
N ASN A 68 -9.27 -18.29 -39.61
CA ASN A 68 -8.06 -17.62 -40.09
C ASN A 68 -7.63 -16.47 -39.18
N GLN A 69 -8.59 -15.66 -38.71
CA GLN A 69 -8.32 -14.58 -37.76
C GLN A 69 -7.83 -15.11 -36.42
N LEU A 70 -8.42 -16.20 -35.91
CA LEU A 70 -7.99 -16.84 -34.68
C LEU A 70 -6.57 -17.41 -34.81
N ASP A 71 -6.26 -18.09 -35.92
CA ASP A 71 -4.92 -18.61 -36.20
C ASP A 71 -3.89 -17.47 -36.28
N GLN A 72 -4.25 -16.33 -36.88
CA GLN A 72 -3.40 -15.15 -36.92
C GLN A 72 -3.13 -14.58 -35.52
N VAL A 73 -4.17 -14.45 -34.68
CA VAL A 73 -4.03 -14.01 -33.30
C VAL A 73 -3.15 -14.97 -32.50
N LEU A 74 -3.37 -16.28 -32.64
CA LEU A 74 -2.55 -17.30 -31.97
C LEU A 74 -1.08 -17.21 -32.40
N SER A 75 -0.81 -16.98 -33.69
CA SER A 75 0.55 -16.79 -34.18
C SER A 75 1.21 -15.52 -33.62
N CYS A 76 0.47 -14.41 -33.54
CA CYS A 76 0.97 -13.17 -32.96
C CYS A 76 1.31 -13.34 -31.47
N VAL A 77 0.42 -14.01 -30.72
CA VAL A 77 0.66 -14.30 -29.30
C VAL A 77 1.87 -15.22 -29.12
N ALA A 78 2.05 -16.22 -29.99
CA ALA A 78 3.23 -17.08 -29.95
C ALA A 78 4.53 -16.30 -30.19
N SER A 79 4.56 -15.38 -31.17
CA SER A 79 5.71 -14.49 -31.42
C SER A 79 6.00 -13.63 -30.19
N LEU A 80 4.98 -12.96 -29.64
CA LEU A 80 5.13 -12.10 -28.48
C LEU A 80 5.67 -12.87 -27.27
N ARG A 81 5.23 -14.12 -27.06
CA ARG A 81 5.76 -14.97 -25.98
C ARG A 81 7.24 -15.30 -26.19
N SER A 82 7.69 -15.48 -27.43
CA SER A 82 9.11 -15.68 -27.75
C SER A 82 9.91 -14.41 -27.47
N GLU A 83 9.43 -13.26 -27.93
CA GLU A 83 10.09 -11.95 -27.72
C GLU A 83 10.21 -11.61 -26.23
N VAL A 84 9.16 -11.86 -25.43
CA VAL A 84 9.19 -11.67 -23.98
C VAL A 84 10.20 -12.63 -23.31
N ALA A 85 10.31 -13.87 -23.80
CA ALA A 85 11.28 -14.82 -23.29
C ALA A 85 12.73 -14.38 -23.59
N GLU A 86 12.99 -13.86 -24.79
CA GLU A 86 14.29 -13.30 -25.19
C GLU A 86 14.64 -12.06 -24.35
N LEU A 87 13.70 -11.14 -24.16
CA LEU A 87 13.90 -9.95 -23.33
C LEU A 87 14.21 -10.33 -21.88
N ARG A 88 13.52 -11.33 -21.34
CA ARG A 88 13.79 -11.85 -19.99
C ARG A 88 15.19 -12.47 -19.88
N GLY A 89 15.63 -13.22 -20.90
CA GLY A 89 16.98 -13.75 -20.96
C GLY A 89 18.03 -12.62 -20.97
N GLY A 90 17.84 -11.62 -21.84
CA GLY A 90 18.73 -10.47 -21.92
C GLY A 90 18.81 -9.66 -20.63
N LEU A 91 17.69 -9.46 -19.93
CA LEU A 91 17.67 -8.79 -18.62
C LEU A 91 18.42 -9.60 -17.55
N GLN A 92 18.31 -10.93 -17.56
CA GLN A 92 19.06 -11.80 -16.65
C GLN A 92 20.57 -11.73 -16.93
N ASP A 93 20.98 -11.71 -18.20
CA ASP A 93 22.38 -11.59 -18.59
C ASP A 93 22.98 -10.23 -18.17
N ILE A 94 22.23 -9.14 -18.36
CA ILE A 94 22.63 -7.80 -17.91
C ILE A 94 22.77 -7.77 -16.38
N ALA A 95 21.81 -8.34 -15.65
CA ALA A 95 21.88 -8.41 -14.19
C ALA A 95 23.12 -9.18 -13.72
N LEU A 96 23.43 -10.32 -14.35
CA LEU A 96 24.64 -11.09 -14.04
C LEU A 96 25.91 -10.31 -14.35
N GLN A 97 25.94 -9.57 -15.45
CA GLN A 97 27.09 -8.72 -15.82
C GLN A 97 27.32 -7.62 -14.77
N ILE A 98 26.26 -6.94 -14.32
CA ILE A 98 26.35 -5.91 -13.28
C ILE A 98 26.89 -6.52 -11.98
N ILE A 99 26.38 -7.68 -11.57
CA ILE A 99 26.85 -8.37 -10.35
C ILE A 99 28.35 -8.71 -10.47
N GLN A 100 28.81 -9.19 -11.63
CA GLN A 100 30.22 -9.50 -11.86
C GLN A 100 31.10 -8.24 -11.81
N ASP A 101 30.65 -7.14 -12.42
CA ASP A 101 31.41 -5.89 -12.45
C ASP A 101 31.50 -5.24 -11.06
N VAL A 102 30.42 -5.28 -10.28
CA VAL A 102 30.42 -4.83 -8.88
C VAL A 102 31.35 -5.70 -8.03
N LYS A 103 31.26 -7.03 -8.16
CA LYS A 103 32.14 -7.96 -7.43
C LYS A 103 33.62 -7.70 -7.75
N LYS A 104 33.96 -7.50 -9.02
CA LYS A 104 35.31 -7.13 -9.45
C LYS A 104 35.75 -5.79 -8.87
N GLY A 105 34.87 -4.78 -8.88
CA GLY A 105 35.14 -3.48 -8.29
C GLY A 105 35.40 -3.55 -6.77
N VAL A 106 34.67 -4.39 -6.05
CA VAL A 106 34.86 -4.64 -4.62
C VAL A 106 36.19 -5.36 -4.37
N GLU A 107 36.51 -6.40 -5.15
CA GLU A 107 37.78 -7.14 -5.04
C GLU A 107 39.00 -6.22 -5.30
N ASP A 108 38.93 -5.36 -6.32
CA ASP A 108 39.99 -4.40 -6.62
C ASP A 108 40.12 -3.33 -5.51
N SER A 109 39.00 -2.87 -4.95
CA SER A 109 38.98 -1.95 -3.80
C SER A 109 39.59 -2.58 -2.54
N GLN A 110 39.32 -3.86 -2.28
CA GLN A 110 39.90 -4.61 -1.18
C GLN A 110 41.42 -4.84 -1.37
N ARG A 111 41.88 -5.08 -2.60
CA ARG A 111 43.31 -5.19 -2.93
C ARG A 111 44.06 -3.87 -2.69
N LEU A 112 43.44 -2.74 -3.01
CA LEU A 112 43.99 -1.40 -2.70
C LEU A 112 44.07 -1.13 -1.20
N ARG A 113 43.07 -1.56 -0.41
CA ARG A 113 43.11 -1.48 1.06
C ARG A 113 44.22 -2.35 1.67
N ARG A 114 44.43 -3.57 1.16
CA ARG A 114 45.52 -4.46 1.64
C ARG A 114 46.92 -3.89 1.34
N ARG A 115 47.10 -3.16 0.23
CA ARG A 115 48.37 -2.47 -0.06
C ARG A 115 48.68 -1.30 0.88
N ARG A 116 47.67 -0.65 1.48
CA ARG A 116 47.90 0.43 2.47
C ARG A 116 48.34 -0.07 3.85
N HIS A 117 48.27 -1.37 4.12
CA HIS A 117 48.61 -1.95 5.44
C HIS A 117 50.05 -2.45 5.58
N VAL A 118 50.95 -2.04 4.67
CA VAL A 118 52.40 -2.28 4.79
C VAL A 118 53.11 -0.94 4.75
N VAL A 119 53.12 -0.22 5.88
CA VAL A 119 54.08 0.85 6.13
C VAL A 119 54.80 0.52 7.43
N HIS A 120 56.10 0.26 7.29
CA HIS A 120 57.02 -0.06 8.37
C HIS A 120 57.13 1.17 9.30
N ARG A 121 56.72 1.02 10.57
CA ARG A 121 56.80 2.09 11.57
C ARG A 121 58.23 2.17 12.11
N GLU A 122 59.06 2.99 11.49
CA GLU A 122 60.31 3.43 12.09
C GLU A 122 60.02 4.49 13.16
N ARG A 123 60.62 4.27 14.34
CA ARG A 123 60.56 5.16 15.49
C ARG A 123 61.69 6.18 15.34
N THR A 124 61.35 7.43 15.09
CA THR A 124 62.31 8.54 15.19
C THR A 124 61.76 9.58 16.16
N ASP A 125 62.43 9.69 17.29
CA ASP A 125 62.25 10.74 18.28
C ASP A 125 62.63 12.10 17.66
N SER A 126 61.76 13.10 17.78
CA SER A 126 62.13 14.49 17.50
C SER A 126 61.34 15.43 18.40
N THR A 127 62.03 15.88 19.44
CA THR A 127 61.73 17.00 20.31
C THR A 127 61.58 18.30 19.51
N SER A 128 60.34 18.72 19.24
CA SER A 128 60.01 20.09 18.84
C SER A 128 58.49 20.29 18.90
N SER A 129 57.99 20.59 20.10
CA SER A 129 56.60 21.02 20.31
C SER A 129 56.58 22.53 20.51
N SER A 130 55.98 23.26 19.57
CA SER A 130 55.58 24.66 19.74
C SER A 130 54.10 24.70 20.11
N SER A 131 53.81 24.81 21.40
CA SER A 131 52.46 25.06 21.93
C SER A 131 52.12 26.55 21.83
N ILE A 132 50.99 26.90 21.23
CA ILE A 132 50.42 28.25 21.29
C ILE A 132 49.52 28.32 22.52
N TYR A 133 50.00 29.00 23.56
CA TYR A 133 49.17 29.56 24.64
C TYR A 133 49.17 31.08 24.49
N PHE A 134 47.98 31.69 24.49
CA PHE A 134 47.77 33.10 24.89
C PHE A 134 46.29 33.24 25.27
N THR A 135 45.88 33.16 26.55
CA THR A 135 46.09 34.05 27.70
C THR A 135 45.20 35.30 27.64
N ALA A 136 44.15 35.28 28.47
CA ALA A 136 43.28 36.40 28.78
C ALA A 136 43.98 37.38 29.72
N SER A 137 43.99 38.67 29.36
CA SER A 137 44.48 39.77 30.19
C SER A 137 43.31 40.47 30.88
N GLN A 138 43.23 40.32 32.20
CA GLN A 138 42.45 41.19 33.10
C GLN A 138 43.14 42.55 33.24
N GLY A 139 42.36 43.63 33.07
CA GLY A 139 42.73 45.00 33.41
C GLY A 139 41.85 45.51 34.55
N MET A 140 42.49 46.16 35.52
CA MET A 140 41.95 46.60 36.81
C MET A 140 41.17 47.93 36.76
N ALA A 141 40.30 48.10 37.76
CA ALA A 141 39.95 49.34 38.50
C ALA A 141 38.88 50.32 37.95
N SER A 142 37.69 50.26 38.58
CA SER A 142 37.14 51.26 39.53
C SER A 142 35.72 51.79 39.26
N ALA A 143 34.95 51.74 40.35
CA ALA A 143 33.76 52.51 40.74
C ALA A 143 32.36 52.02 40.33
N TYR A 144 31.55 51.80 41.40
CA TYR A 144 30.09 51.65 41.57
C TYR A 144 29.40 50.45 40.85
N ASP A 145 29.03 49.38 41.58
CA ASP A 145 27.74 49.17 42.29
C ASP A 145 26.56 49.05 41.29
N GLU A 146 25.71 48.01 41.26
CA GLU A 146 25.25 47.16 42.37
C GLU A 146 24.49 45.93 41.80
N THR A 147 24.83 44.73 42.29
CA THR A 147 23.99 43.52 42.52
C THR A 147 23.29 42.80 41.34
N SER A 148 23.11 41.48 41.31
CA SER A 148 22.98 40.54 42.42
C SER A 148 23.31 39.11 42.00
N GLU A 149 24.15 38.48 42.84
CA GLU A 149 24.24 37.07 43.26
C GLU A 149 23.62 36.00 42.35
N GLY A 150 24.37 34.99 41.90
CA GLY A 150 25.06 34.03 42.76
C GLY A 150 24.13 32.82 42.92
N GLY A 151 24.53 31.56 42.85
CA GLY A 151 25.83 30.91 42.87
C GLY A 151 25.53 29.46 43.28
N TYR A 152 26.22 28.54 42.62
CA TYR A 152 26.61 27.21 43.09
C TYR A 152 25.58 26.13 43.49
N SER A 153 25.91 24.95 42.98
CA SER A 153 26.21 23.72 43.74
C SER A 153 25.29 22.52 43.56
N THR A 154 25.97 21.49 43.09
CA THR A 154 25.69 20.05 43.09
C THR A 154 25.17 19.50 44.41
N ALA A 155 24.27 18.51 44.35
CA ALA A 155 24.48 17.17 44.95
C ALA A 155 23.28 16.25 44.69
N TYR A 156 23.61 14.97 44.48
CA TYR A 156 22.75 13.79 44.54
C TYR A 156 22.00 13.67 45.89
N ALA A 157 20.77 13.17 45.85
CA ALA A 157 20.17 12.42 46.95
C ALA A 157 19.07 11.49 46.43
N GLU A 158 19.32 10.18 46.51
CA GLU A 158 18.30 9.14 46.50
C GLU A 158 17.47 9.22 47.80
N SER A 159 16.18 8.89 47.74
CA SER A 159 15.49 8.29 48.89
C SER A 159 14.24 7.53 48.43
N ASP A 160 14.29 6.22 48.64
CA ASP A 160 13.13 5.32 48.82
C ASP A 160 12.15 5.87 49.86
N TYR A 161 10.86 5.86 49.53
CA TYR A 161 9.79 5.67 50.51
C TYR A 161 8.71 4.80 49.89
N THR A 162 8.80 3.51 50.19
CA THR A 162 7.67 2.58 50.20
C THR A 162 6.68 2.96 51.32
N ASP A 163 5.43 2.53 51.11
CA ASP A 163 4.43 2.20 52.13
C ASP A 163 3.35 3.25 52.43
N ARG A 164 2.17 3.05 51.80
CA ARG A 164 0.93 2.92 52.59
C ARG A 164 -0.20 2.29 51.79
N ASP A 165 -0.48 1.04 52.13
CA ASP A 165 -1.81 0.44 52.00
C ASP A 165 -2.86 1.28 52.73
N THR A 166 -3.98 1.54 52.08
CA THR A 166 -5.27 1.70 52.77
C THR A 166 -6.40 1.24 51.86
N ASP A 167 -6.89 0.04 52.13
CA ASP A 167 -8.18 -0.46 51.70
C ASP A 167 -9.30 0.46 52.20
N LYS A 168 -10.24 0.79 51.31
CA LYS A 168 -11.60 1.15 51.70
C LYS A 168 -12.58 0.84 50.56
N GLU A 169 -13.25 -0.29 50.68
CA GLU A 169 -14.50 -0.57 49.98
C GLU A 169 -15.66 0.23 50.58
N GLU A 170 -16.47 0.86 49.72
CA GLU A 170 -17.95 0.78 49.64
C GLU A 170 -18.52 2.04 48.94
N GLY A 171 -19.38 1.82 47.94
CA GLY A 171 -20.48 2.76 47.60
C GLY A 171 -20.52 3.37 46.19
N GLU A 172 -21.17 2.65 45.27
CA GLU A 172 -22.03 3.09 44.13
C GLU A 172 -21.89 4.52 43.53
N GLN A 173 -21.57 4.60 42.22
CA GLN A 173 -22.39 5.21 41.14
C GLN A 173 -21.62 5.27 39.78
N GLN A 174 -22.29 4.84 38.70
CA GLN A 174 -21.88 4.87 37.27
C GLN A 174 -21.46 6.29 36.80
N PRO A 175 -20.56 6.45 35.77
CA PRO A 175 -20.81 5.95 34.41
C PRO A 175 -19.60 5.35 33.66
N GLU A 176 -19.96 4.65 32.59
CA GLU A 176 -19.12 4.00 31.59
C GLU A 176 -18.05 4.95 31.03
N GLN A 177 -16.77 4.65 31.32
CA GLN A 177 -15.64 5.10 30.52
C GLN A 177 -15.27 3.93 29.60
N GLU A 178 -15.75 3.97 28.37
CA GLU A 178 -15.19 3.15 27.30
C GLU A 178 -13.75 3.62 27.04
N SER A 179 -12.87 2.63 27.03
CA SER A 179 -11.42 2.69 26.90
C SER A 179 -10.96 3.46 25.66
N GLU A 180 -10.22 4.56 25.89
CA GLU A 180 -9.41 5.24 24.86
C GLU A 180 -8.15 4.44 24.47
N GLU A 181 -7.93 3.25 25.05
CA GLU A 181 -6.71 2.46 24.84
C GLU A 181 -6.81 1.39 23.72
N GLU A 182 -7.98 1.22 23.08
CA GLU A 182 -8.14 0.24 21.99
C GLU A 182 -7.97 0.83 20.56
N GLU A 183 -7.97 2.16 20.38
CA GLU A 183 -7.76 2.78 19.06
C GLU A 183 -6.31 2.64 18.54
N ASP A 184 -5.34 2.38 19.43
CA ASP A 184 -3.91 2.33 19.08
C ASP A 184 -3.41 1.00 18.52
N ARG A 185 -4.29 0.00 18.33
CA ARG A 185 -3.88 -1.31 17.76
C ARG A 185 -3.90 -1.38 16.23
N SER A 186 -4.42 -0.39 15.52
CA SER A 186 -4.34 -0.37 14.05
C SER A 186 -3.06 0.34 13.60
N CYS A 187 -2.05 -0.46 13.24
CA CYS A 187 -0.68 -0.06 12.92
C CYS A 187 -0.50 0.71 11.59
N ALA A 188 -1.37 1.66 11.26
CA ALA A 188 -1.14 2.60 10.16
C ALA A 188 0.02 3.59 10.46
N THR A 189 0.42 3.71 11.72
CA THR A 189 1.35 4.73 12.22
C THR A 189 2.83 4.37 12.08
N VAL A 190 3.18 3.11 11.83
CA VAL A 190 4.58 2.65 11.97
C VAL A 190 5.38 2.75 10.65
N LEU A 191 4.72 2.80 9.49
CA LEU A 191 5.43 2.79 8.21
C LEU A 191 5.72 4.18 7.64
N THR A 192 4.88 5.18 7.88
CA THR A 192 5.07 6.53 7.29
C THR A 192 5.90 7.46 8.18
N LEU A 193 5.85 7.33 9.52
CA LEU A 193 6.61 8.18 10.44
C LEU A 193 8.04 7.71 10.74
N ARG A 194 8.39 6.45 10.43
CA ARG A 194 9.77 5.93 10.64
C ARG A 194 10.77 6.38 9.58
N GLN A 195 10.33 7.06 8.52
CA GLN A 195 11.22 7.41 7.42
C GLN A 195 11.99 8.72 7.65
N GLU A 196 11.66 9.51 8.67
CA GLU A 196 12.30 10.81 8.92
C GLU A 196 13.19 10.91 10.17
N ASP A 197 13.27 9.89 11.04
CA ASP A 197 14.18 9.95 12.20
C ASP A 197 14.89 8.61 12.48
N SER A 198 16.19 8.69 12.75
CA SER A 198 17.15 7.69 13.29
C SER A 198 17.97 6.80 12.32
N GLN A 199 19.15 7.35 11.98
CA GLN A 199 20.52 6.78 12.11
C GLN A 199 20.73 5.26 12.20
N GLU A 200 21.59 4.79 11.28
CA GLU A 200 22.58 3.70 11.39
C GLU A 200 22.36 2.61 12.45
N GLU A 201 21.76 1.49 12.04
CA GLU A 201 22.13 0.17 12.57
C GLU A 201 22.37 -0.79 11.40
N GLU A 202 23.64 -1.14 11.20
CA GLU A 202 24.08 -2.26 10.36
C GLU A 202 23.62 -3.58 10.99
N VAL A 203 22.59 -4.22 10.42
CA VAL A 203 22.32 -5.66 10.67
C VAL A 203 21.90 -6.34 9.37
N GLU A 204 22.85 -7.12 8.85
CA GLU A 204 22.77 -8.23 7.88
C GLU A 204 22.31 -7.94 6.44
N GLU A 205 23.33 -7.59 5.63
CA GLU A 205 23.45 -7.92 4.21
C GLU A 205 23.28 -9.43 4.00
N ASP A 206 22.06 -9.90 3.73
CA ASP A 206 21.79 -11.16 2.99
C ASP A 206 20.31 -11.25 2.53
N ARG A 207 19.68 -10.11 2.22
CA ARG A 207 18.46 -10.09 1.39
C ARG A 207 18.83 -9.59 0.01
N GLU A 208 19.40 -10.49 -0.77
CA GLU A 208 19.46 -10.35 -2.22
C GLU A 208 18.13 -9.78 -2.71
N LEU A 209 18.22 -8.67 -3.44
CA LEU A 209 17.17 -8.10 -4.28
C LEU A 209 16.73 -9.15 -5.31
N GLN A 210 15.97 -10.14 -4.87
CA GLN A 210 15.12 -10.95 -5.72
C GLN A 210 13.93 -10.09 -6.13
N LEU A 211 14.19 -9.18 -7.07
CA LEU A 211 13.18 -8.69 -7.99
C LEU A 211 12.84 -9.84 -8.95
N VAL A 212 12.41 -10.97 -8.38
CA VAL A 212 11.78 -12.04 -9.14
C VAL A 212 10.45 -11.42 -9.53
N THR A 213 10.38 -10.95 -10.77
CA THR A 213 9.11 -10.85 -11.47
C THR A 213 8.54 -12.26 -11.50
N GLU A 214 7.85 -12.66 -10.43
CA GLU A 214 7.02 -13.84 -10.40
C GLU A 214 5.99 -13.60 -11.50
N VAL A 215 6.28 -14.14 -12.68
CA VAL A 215 5.30 -14.19 -13.76
C VAL A 215 4.16 -15.01 -13.17
N PRO A 216 2.95 -14.44 -13.06
CA PRO A 216 1.82 -15.18 -12.53
C PRO A 216 1.70 -16.50 -13.29
N SER A 217 1.45 -17.60 -12.57
CA SER A 217 1.08 -18.86 -13.25
C SER A 217 -0.05 -18.57 -14.23
N GLY A 218 -0.13 -19.31 -15.34
CA GLY A 218 -1.20 -19.08 -16.33
C GLY A 218 -2.60 -19.12 -15.69
N GLU A 219 -2.78 -19.95 -14.67
CA GLU A 219 -4.00 -20.04 -13.85
C GLU A 219 -4.24 -18.76 -13.03
N LEU A 220 -3.22 -18.25 -12.34
CA LEU A 220 -3.33 -16.98 -11.60
C LEU A 220 -3.64 -15.83 -12.56
N ALA A 221 -2.95 -15.72 -13.70
CA ALA A 221 -3.21 -14.66 -14.67
C ALA A 221 -4.67 -14.63 -15.16
N LEU A 222 -5.25 -15.81 -15.43
CA LEU A 222 -6.66 -15.93 -15.81
C LEU A 222 -7.61 -15.53 -14.69
N LEU A 223 -7.33 -15.94 -13.45
CA LEU A 223 -8.12 -15.57 -12.27
C LEU A 223 -8.10 -14.05 -12.04
N LEU A 224 -6.92 -13.42 -12.14
CA LEU A 224 -6.78 -11.97 -11.97
C LEU A 224 -7.51 -11.22 -13.09
N ALA A 225 -7.39 -11.67 -14.35
CA ALA A 225 -8.12 -11.09 -15.46
C ALA A 225 -9.64 -11.21 -15.29
N GLN A 226 -10.13 -12.36 -14.81
CA GLN A 226 -11.55 -12.55 -14.50
C GLN A 226 -12.01 -11.59 -13.38
N SER A 227 -11.21 -11.43 -12.32
CA SER A 227 -11.49 -10.46 -11.25
C SER A 227 -11.54 -9.02 -11.77
N ASP A 228 -10.62 -8.65 -12.67
CA ASP A 228 -10.60 -7.32 -13.30
C ASP A 228 -11.85 -7.05 -14.14
N ILE A 229 -12.33 -8.05 -14.89
CA ILE A 229 -13.59 -7.93 -15.66
C ILE A 229 -14.78 -7.78 -14.70
N LEU A 230 -14.87 -8.63 -13.66
CA LEU A 230 -15.97 -8.61 -12.69
C LEU A 230 -16.07 -7.28 -11.94
N HIS A 231 -14.93 -6.64 -11.63
CA HIS A 231 -14.87 -5.32 -11.01
C HIS A 231 -15.55 -4.22 -11.84
N THR A 232 -15.48 -4.30 -13.18
CA THR A 232 -16.13 -3.32 -14.08
C THR A 232 -17.65 -3.48 -14.18
N GLY A 233 -18.19 -4.55 -13.58
CA GLY A 233 -19.61 -4.87 -13.60
C GLY A 233 -20.45 -4.13 -12.56
N ASP A 234 -21.70 -4.57 -12.42
CA ASP A 234 -22.60 -4.09 -11.37
C ASP A 234 -22.26 -4.69 -10.00
N ALA A 235 -23.04 -4.34 -8.97
CA ALA A 235 -22.81 -4.83 -7.61
C ALA A 235 -22.83 -6.36 -7.49
N SER A 236 -23.60 -7.06 -8.33
CA SER A 236 -23.67 -8.53 -8.32
C SER A 236 -22.37 -9.14 -8.87
N LEU A 237 -21.88 -8.61 -9.99
CA LEU A 237 -20.63 -9.06 -10.60
C LEU A 237 -19.43 -8.73 -9.70
N LYS A 238 -19.42 -7.55 -9.08
CA LYS A 238 -18.42 -7.16 -8.07
C LYS A 238 -18.38 -8.14 -6.90
N ALA A 239 -19.54 -8.55 -6.37
CA ALA A 239 -19.63 -9.54 -5.30
C ALA A 239 -19.13 -10.93 -5.74
N GLU A 240 -19.38 -11.33 -6.99
CA GLU A 240 -18.80 -12.55 -7.56
C GLU A 240 -17.27 -12.47 -7.65
N GLY A 241 -16.73 -11.32 -8.06
CA GLY A 241 -15.29 -11.05 -8.12
C GLY A 241 -14.64 -11.10 -6.73
N PHE A 242 -15.31 -10.57 -5.72
CA PHE A 242 -14.88 -10.68 -4.33
C PHE A 242 -14.81 -12.14 -3.86
N ARG A 243 -15.89 -12.92 -4.07
CA ARG A 243 -15.92 -14.33 -3.69
C ARG A 243 -14.84 -15.14 -4.40
N LEU A 244 -14.63 -14.89 -5.70
CA LEU A 244 -13.57 -15.54 -6.49
C LEU A 244 -12.19 -15.33 -5.86
N LEU A 245 -11.88 -14.10 -5.43
CA LEU A 245 -10.61 -13.80 -4.78
C LEU A 245 -10.53 -14.45 -3.40
N VAL A 246 -11.54 -14.28 -2.54
CA VAL A 246 -11.55 -14.88 -1.19
C VAL A 246 -11.36 -16.40 -1.22
N ASP A 247 -12.04 -17.10 -2.13
CA ASP A 247 -11.96 -18.56 -2.29
C ASP A 247 -10.55 -19.04 -2.69
N ASN A 248 -9.74 -18.17 -3.30
CA ASN A 248 -8.37 -18.48 -3.74
C ASN A 248 -7.30 -17.80 -2.88
N ARG A 249 -7.67 -17.11 -1.80
CA ARG A 249 -6.72 -16.42 -0.89
C ARG A 249 -5.71 -17.38 -0.26
N ALA A 250 -6.11 -18.61 0.04
CA ALA A 250 -5.20 -19.61 0.63
C ALA A 250 -4.06 -20.03 -0.33
N GLU A 251 -4.29 -19.93 -1.65
CA GLU A 251 -3.34 -20.35 -2.68
C GLU A 251 -2.52 -19.17 -3.21
N TYR A 252 -3.13 -18.00 -3.38
CA TYR A 252 -2.52 -16.83 -4.00
C TYR A 252 -2.34 -15.62 -3.08
N GLY A 253 -2.67 -15.73 -1.79
CA GLY A 253 -2.61 -14.64 -0.82
C GLY A 253 -1.20 -14.09 -0.52
N ASP A 254 -0.16 -14.69 -1.10
CA ASP A 254 1.20 -14.16 -1.09
C ASP A 254 1.61 -13.45 -2.37
N SER A 255 0.82 -13.54 -3.45
CA SER A 255 1.09 -12.88 -4.72
C SER A 255 0.82 -11.38 -4.63
N ARG A 256 1.81 -10.58 -5.03
CA ARG A 256 1.70 -9.11 -5.08
C ARG A 256 0.55 -8.63 -5.97
N GLU A 257 0.29 -9.32 -7.08
CA GLU A 257 -0.75 -8.95 -8.04
C GLU A 257 -2.16 -9.33 -7.57
N PHE A 258 -2.24 -10.32 -6.70
CA PHE A 258 -3.48 -10.78 -6.11
C PHE A 258 -3.93 -9.87 -4.96
N LEU A 259 -3.01 -9.48 -4.08
CA LEU A 259 -3.31 -8.74 -2.85
C LEU A 259 -4.03 -7.41 -3.10
N TRP A 260 -3.54 -6.58 -4.02
CA TRP A 260 -4.18 -5.29 -4.30
C TRP A 260 -5.56 -5.45 -4.96
N ARG A 261 -5.78 -6.53 -5.75
CA ARG A 261 -7.09 -6.86 -6.32
C ARG A 261 -8.07 -7.35 -5.27
N LEU A 262 -7.59 -8.11 -4.28
CA LEU A 262 -8.38 -8.48 -3.11
C LEU A 262 -8.79 -7.24 -2.30
N ALA A 263 -7.84 -6.33 -2.05
CA ALA A 263 -8.12 -5.06 -1.39
C ALA A 263 -9.15 -4.21 -2.16
N ARG A 264 -9.03 -4.11 -3.49
CA ARG A 264 -10.04 -3.51 -4.36
C ARG A 264 -11.42 -4.14 -4.18
N ALA A 265 -11.48 -5.47 -4.18
CA ALA A 265 -12.76 -6.18 -4.05
C ALA A 265 -13.42 -5.94 -2.67
N TYR A 266 -12.63 -5.71 -1.61
CA TYR A 266 -13.16 -5.23 -0.33
C TYR A 266 -13.80 -3.84 -0.43
N SER A 267 -13.19 -2.92 -1.19
CA SER A 267 -13.78 -1.61 -1.49
C SER A 267 -15.10 -1.74 -2.28
N ASP A 268 -15.17 -2.68 -3.23
CA ASP A 268 -16.41 -2.95 -3.96
C ASP A 268 -17.54 -3.45 -3.06
N MET A 269 -17.23 -4.33 -2.10
CA MET A 269 -18.18 -4.79 -1.09
C MET A 269 -18.62 -3.65 -0.18
N TYR A 270 -17.69 -2.80 0.27
CA TYR A 270 -18.01 -1.61 1.05
C TYR A 270 -19.03 -0.69 0.35
N GLU A 271 -18.87 -0.46 -0.96
CA GLU A 271 -19.78 0.37 -1.75
C GLU A 271 -21.18 -0.25 -1.85
N SER A 272 -21.26 -1.58 -1.96
CA SER A 272 -22.49 -2.33 -2.23
C SER A 272 -23.29 -2.67 -0.97
N THR A 273 -22.64 -2.72 0.20
CA THR A 273 -23.28 -3.01 1.50
C THR A 273 -24.05 -1.79 2.01
N GLU A 274 -25.12 -2.01 2.79
CA GLU A 274 -25.86 -0.94 3.47
C GLU A 274 -25.63 -0.93 4.99
N ASP A 275 -25.35 -2.09 5.58
CA ASP A 275 -25.09 -2.22 7.01
C ASP A 275 -23.78 -1.51 7.42
N LYS A 276 -23.87 -0.66 8.45
CA LYS A 276 -22.74 0.16 8.88
C LYS A 276 -21.60 -0.65 9.49
N GLN A 277 -21.93 -1.71 10.24
CA GLN A 277 -20.93 -2.52 10.91
C GLN A 277 -20.20 -3.43 9.92
N GLU A 278 -20.93 -3.98 8.96
CA GLU A 278 -20.38 -4.75 7.85
C GLU A 278 -19.50 -3.87 6.95
N LYS A 279 -19.93 -2.64 6.62
CA LYS A 279 -19.09 -1.65 5.93
C LYS A 279 -17.76 -1.42 6.66
N LYS A 280 -17.82 -1.13 7.96
CA LYS A 280 -16.60 -0.91 8.76
C LYS A 280 -15.67 -2.12 8.68
N THR A 281 -16.24 -3.33 8.74
CA THR A 281 -15.48 -4.59 8.63
C THR A 281 -14.80 -4.74 7.27
N TYR A 282 -15.51 -4.50 6.16
CA TYR A 282 -14.91 -4.56 4.83
C TYR A 282 -13.82 -3.50 4.61
N ALA A 283 -14.03 -2.27 5.08
CA ALA A 283 -13.02 -1.22 5.00
C ALA A 283 -11.74 -1.61 5.75
N GLN A 284 -11.89 -2.11 6.99
CA GLN A 284 -10.76 -2.54 7.81
C GLN A 284 -10.00 -3.71 7.19
N GLN A 285 -10.70 -4.78 6.79
CA GLN A 285 -10.07 -5.95 6.17
C GLN A 285 -9.41 -5.60 4.84
N GLY A 286 -10.06 -4.77 4.01
CA GLY A 286 -9.47 -4.31 2.78
C GLY A 286 -8.19 -3.50 3.02
N CYS A 287 -8.19 -2.62 4.03
CA CYS A 287 -7.03 -1.82 4.40
C CYS A 287 -5.84 -2.70 4.82
N GLU A 288 -6.07 -3.75 5.62
CA GLU A 288 -5.05 -4.74 6.00
C GLU A 288 -4.46 -5.44 4.76
N GLU A 289 -5.29 -5.84 3.79
CA GLU A 289 -4.81 -6.46 2.55
C GLU A 289 -4.06 -5.47 1.64
N ALA A 290 -4.49 -4.20 1.59
CA ALA A 290 -3.78 -3.15 0.86
C ALA A 290 -2.42 -2.84 1.49
N GLU A 291 -2.32 -2.82 2.82
CA GLU A 291 -1.05 -2.65 3.53
C GLU A 291 -0.10 -3.82 3.26
N ARG A 292 -0.62 -5.05 3.25
CA ARG A 292 0.14 -6.24 2.82
C ARG A 292 0.62 -6.11 1.39
N ALA A 293 -0.22 -5.62 0.47
CA ALA A 293 0.16 -5.39 -0.93
C ALA A 293 1.31 -4.38 -1.04
N LEU A 294 1.22 -3.25 -0.32
CA LEU A 294 2.27 -2.22 -0.29
C LEU A 294 3.59 -2.73 0.27
N LYS A 295 3.56 -3.51 1.37
CA LYS A 295 4.76 -4.13 1.94
C LYS A 295 5.48 -5.03 0.94
N LYS A 296 4.75 -5.69 0.04
CA LYS A 296 5.33 -6.55 -1.00
C LYS A 296 5.73 -5.80 -2.26
N ASN A 297 5.00 -4.75 -2.63
CA ASN A 297 5.22 -4.02 -3.88
C ASN A 297 4.91 -2.53 -3.75
N GLY A 298 5.75 -1.82 -3.00
CA GLY A 298 5.65 -0.37 -2.81
C GLY A 298 5.97 0.48 -4.03
N LEU A 299 6.31 -0.12 -5.18
CA LEU A 299 6.54 0.59 -6.45
C LEU A 299 5.37 0.41 -7.44
N ASN A 300 4.23 -0.11 -6.97
CA ASN A 300 3.05 -0.32 -7.80
C ASN A 300 1.98 0.74 -7.51
N ALA A 301 1.56 1.47 -8.54
CA ALA A 301 0.56 2.53 -8.45
C ALA A 301 -0.80 2.04 -7.94
N GLU A 302 -1.24 0.83 -8.32
CA GLU A 302 -2.49 0.24 -7.85
C GLU A 302 -2.44 -0.06 -6.35
N CYS A 303 -1.30 -0.52 -5.82
CA CYS A 303 -1.14 -0.74 -4.38
C CYS A 303 -1.31 0.57 -3.60
N HIS A 304 -0.68 1.64 -4.07
CA HIS A 304 -0.84 2.98 -3.48
C HIS A 304 -2.28 3.50 -3.59
N LYS A 305 -2.91 3.39 -4.76
CA LYS A 305 -4.29 3.82 -4.99
C LYS A 305 -5.28 3.11 -4.06
N TRP A 306 -5.26 1.78 -4.03
CA TRP A 306 -6.23 1.02 -3.24
C TRP A 306 -6.00 1.19 -1.74
N PHE A 307 -4.75 1.35 -1.30
CA PHE A 307 -4.47 1.71 0.09
C PHE A 307 -5.04 3.10 0.44
N ALA A 308 -4.85 4.10 -0.42
CA ALA A 308 -5.40 5.44 -0.22
C ALA A 308 -6.95 5.41 -0.15
N VAL A 309 -7.59 4.69 -1.07
CA VAL A 309 -9.05 4.48 -1.08
C VAL A 309 -9.51 3.88 0.25
N LEU A 310 -8.95 2.74 0.66
CA LEU A 310 -9.37 2.02 1.86
C LEU A 310 -9.06 2.76 3.16
N THR A 311 -7.98 3.55 3.19
CA THR A 311 -7.68 4.48 4.28
C THR A 311 -8.78 5.54 4.40
N GLY A 312 -9.20 6.11 3.27
CA GLY A 312 -10.33 7.03 3.22
C GLY A 312 -11.64 6.40 3.71
N LEU A 313 -11.92 5.16 3.31
CA LEU A 313 -13.13 4.44 3.73
C LEU A 313 -13.12 4.13 5.23
N THR A 314 -11.99 3.69 5.77
CA THR A 314 -11.83 3.37 7.20
C THR A 314 -12.01 4.62 8.07
N SER A 315 -11.47 5.76 7.62
CA SER A 315 -11.55 7.01 8.38
C SER A 315 -12.96 7.59 8.55
N GLN A 316 -13.94 7.16 7.74
CA GLN A 316 -15.34 7.59 7.90
C GLN A 316 -15.91 7.24 9.28
N HIS A 317 -15.34 6.23 9.94
CA HIS A 317 -15.74 5.73 11.25
C HIS A 317 -14.87 6.24 12.41
N GLU A 318 -13.88 7.09 12.13
CA GLU A 318 -12.93 7.62 13.11
C GLU A 318 -13.37 8.99 13.66
N SER A 319 -12.74 9.39 14.76
CA SER A 319 -12.81 10.76 15.31
C SER A 319 -12.26 11.80 14.30
N MET A 320 -12.52 13.08 14.56
CA MET A 320 -11.97 14.18 13.76
C MET A 320 -10.43 14.09 13.61
N HIS A 321 -9.75 13.72 14.70
CA HIS A 321 -8.30 13.54 14.72
C HIS A 321 -7.87 12.41 13.78
N GLY A 322 -8.54 11.25 13.86
CA GLY A 322 -8.29 10.11 12.97
C GLY A 322 -8.51 10.47 11.50
N LYS A 323 -9.61 11.17 11.18
CA LYS A 323 -9.89 11.66 9.82
C LYS A 323 -8.80 12.57 9.26
N LEU A 324 -8.27 13.50 10.06
CA LEU A 324 -7.17 14.37 9.62
C LEU A 324 -5.89 13.56 9.35
N LYS A 325 -5.56 12.61 10.22
CA LYS A 325 -4.38 11.73 10.08
C LYS A 325 -4.51 10.85 8.85
N SER A 326 -5.63 10.17 8.71
CA SER A 326 -5.98 9.32 7.58
C SER A 326 -6.03 10.11 6.27
N GLY A 327 -6.50 11.36 6.30
CA GLY A 327 -6.47 12.27 5.16
C GLY A 327 -5.05 12.60 4.70
N HIS A 328 -4.11 12.81 5.63
CA HIS A 328 -2.70 13.04 5.29
C HIS A 328 -2.07 11.80 4.62
N ILE A 329 -2.29 10.61 5.20
CA ILE A 329 -1.82 9.33 4.66
C ILE A 329 -2.41 9.09 3.26
N LEU A 330 -3.71 9.32 3.10
CA LEU A 330 -4.39 9.20 1.81
C LEU A 330 -3.72 10.07 0.74
N LYS A 331 -3.45 11.34 1.05
CA LYS A 331 -2.79 12.25 0.11
C LYS A 331 -1.39 11.75 -0.28
N GLU A 332 -0.58 11.37 0.69
CA GLU A 332 0.79 10.89 0.45
C GLU A 332 0.79 9.70 -0.53
N HIS A 333 -0.11 8.74 -0.32
CA HIS A 333 -0.22 7.57 -1.19
C HIS A 333 -0.80 7.92 -2.57
N LEU A 334 -1.71 8.89 -2.69
CA LEU A 334 -2.17 9.37 -4.00
C LEU A 334 -1.06 10.08 -4.77
N ASP A 335 -0.28 10.94 -4.11
CA ASP A 335 0.85 11.64 -4.73
C ASP A 335 1.89 10.61 -5.26
N ARG A 336 2.19 9.56 -4.47
CA ARG A 336 3.04 8.44 -4.92
C ARG A 336 2.42 7.65 -6.07
N ALA A 337 1.11 7.37 -6.03
CA ALA A 337 0.42 6.67 -7.13
C ALA A 337 0.50 7.46 -8.44
N ILE A 338 0.28 8.77 -8.38
CA ILE A 338 0.36 9.69 -9.54
C ILE A 338 1.80 9.80 -10.07
N ALA A 339 2.79 9.87 -9.17
CA ALA A 339 4.20 9.90 -9.56
C ALA A 339 4.65 8.60 -10.26
N LEU A 340 4.05 7.46 -9.90
CA LEU A 340 4.29 6.17 -10.56
C LEU A 340 3.50 6.05 -11.87
N ARG A 341 2.27 6.57 -11.91
CA ARG A 341 1.38 6.51 -13.07
C ARG A 341 0.38 7.67 -13.06
N ASP A 342 0.47 8.53 -14.07
CA ASP A 342 -0.31 9.76 -14.22
C ASP A 342 -1.51 9.62 -15.20
N ASP A 343 -1.87 8.39 -15.57
CA ASP A 343 -2.95 8.09 -16.51
C ASP A 343 -4.28 7.67 -15.84
N ASP A 344 -4.31 7.59 -14.51
CA ASP A 344 -5.46 7.10 -13.75
C ASP A 344 -6.37 8.25 -13.28
N PRO A 345 -7.56 8.46 -13.91
CA PRO A 345 -8.47 9.54 -13.53
C PRO A 345 -8.99 9.41 -12.09
N MET A 346 -9.03 8.20 -11.52
CA MET A 346 -9.48 7.99 -10.14
C MET A 346 -8.54 8.65 -9.13
N CYS A 347 -7.22 8.60 -9.37
CA CYS A 347 -6.23 9.21 -8.48
C CYS A 347 -6.40 10.73 -8.41
N PHE A 348 -6.57 11.39 -9.57
CA PHE A 348 -6.83 12.83 -9.64
C PHE A 348 -8.19 13.21 -9.05
N TYR A 349 -9.22 12.40 -9.27
CA TYR A 349 -10.52 12.62 -8.62
C TYR A 349 -10.40 12.57 -7.09
N LEU A 350 -9.75 11.55 -6.53
CA LEU A 350 -9.57 11.42 -5.07
C LEU A 350 -8.69 12.52 -4.50
N LEU A 351 -7.66 12.95 -5.22
CA LEU A 351 -6.80 14.06 -4.79
C LEU A 351 -7.58 15.39 -4.81
N GLY A 352 -8.38 15.62 -5.86
CA GLY A 352 -9.28 16.76 -5.93
C GLY A 352 -10.31 16.79 -4.80
N ARG A 353 -10.84 15.62 -4.42
CA ARG A 353 -11.73 15.46 -3.25
C ARG A 353 -11.04 15.88 -1.95
N TRP A 354 -9.82 15.40 -1.72
CA TRP A 354 -9.02 15.79 -0.57
C TRP A 354 -8.76 17.31 -0.56
N CYS A 355 -8.35 17.87 -1.69
CA CYS A 355 -8.11 19.32 -1.84
C CYS A 355 -9.35 20.15 -1.52
N TYR A 356 -10.51 19.72 -2.03
CA TYR A 356 -11.79 20.40 -1.79
C TYR A 356 -12.18 20.33 -0.30
N GLU A 357 -12.06 19.16 0.32
CA GLU A 357 -12.36 18.96 1.74
C GLU A 357 -11.46 19.83 2.63
N VAL A 358 -10.15 19.85 2.36
CA VAL A 358 -9.18 20.68 3.10
C VAL A 358 -9.44 22.18 2.91
N ALA A 359 -9.73 22.61 1.68
CA ALA A 359 -10.03 24.03 1.40
C ALA A 359 -11.30 24.49 2.14
N THR A 360 -12.30 23.62 2.23
CA THR A 360 -13.63 23.91 2.79
C THR A 360 -13.77 23.59 4.28
N LEU A 361 -12.71 23.11 4.96
CA LEU A 361 -12.72 22.88 6.41
C LEU A 361 -13.20 24.10 7.20
N ASP A 362 -14.00 23.84 8.21
CA ASP A 362 -14.51 24.87 9.12
C ASP A 362 -13.38 25.49 9.95
N TRP A 363 -13.59 26.72 10.42
CA TRP A 363 -12.59 27.44 11.21
C TRP A 363 -12.13 26.66 12.46
N LEU A 364 -13.05 25.88 13.06
CA LEU A 364 -12.78 25.05 14.23
C LEU A 364 -11.92 23.84 13.87
N GLU A 365 -12.19 23.22 12.72
CA GLU A 365 -11.41 22.09 12.19
C GLU A 365 -10.00 22.54 11.80
N LYS A 366 -9.87 23.72 11.16
CA LYS A 366 -8.58 24.36 10.86
C LYS A 366 -7.76 24.63 12.12
N LYS A 367 -8.40 25.05 13.21
CA LYS A 367 -7.73 25.28 14.49
C LYS A 367 -7.29 23.98 15.16
N ALA A 368 -8.11 22.93 15.10
CA ALA A 368 -7.74 21.61 15.59
C ALA A 368 -6.55 21.05 14.80
N ALA A 369 -6.58 21.15 13.47
CA ALA A 369 -5.47 20.74 12.62
C ALA A 369 -4.17 21.49 12.95
N ALA A 370 -4.24 22.81 13.14
CA ALA A 370 -3.06 23.61 13.50
C ALA A 370 -2.50 23.31 14.91
N ALA A 371 -3.33 22.79 15.82
CA ALA A 371 -2.88 22.38 17.15
C ALA A 371 -2.18 21.01 17.15
N LEU A 372 -2.55 20.13 16.21
CA LEU A 372 -2.06 18.76 16.11
C LEU A 372 -0.85 18.61 15.18
N TYR A 373 -0.79 19.42 14.13
CA TYR A 373 0.24 19.34 13.10
C TYR A 373 1.12 20.58 13.10
N GLN A 374 2.45 20.38 13.02
CA GLN A 374 3.41 21.48 12.86
C GLN A 374 3.14 22.31 11.58
N SER A 375 2.66 21.64 10.53
CA SER A 375 2.14 22.26 9.31
C SER A 375 0.79 21.64 8.99
N PRO A 376 -0.34 22.33 9.28
CA PRO A 376 -1.65 21.79 8.99
C PRO A 376 -1.83 21.57 7.49
N PRO A 377 -2.59 20.54 7.07
CA PRO A 377 -2.89 20.35 5.66
C PRO A 377 -3.57 21.62 5.13
N SER A 378 -3.04 22.14 4.03
CA SER A 378 -3.57 23.32 3.35
C SER A 378 -3.74 23.02 1.88
N SER A 379 -4.85 23.50 1.32
CA SER A 379 -5.21 23.36 -0.08
C SER A 379 -6.18 24.47 -0.44
N THR A 380 -6.25 24.79 -1.72
CA THR A 380 -7.17 25.78 -2.26
C THR A 380 -8.25 25.14 -3.13
N LEU A 381 -9.34 25.87 -3.37
CA LEU A 381 -10.37 25.48 -4.34
C LEU A 381 -9.82 25.39 -5.77
N HIS A 382 -8.75 26.11 -6.09
CA HIS A 382 -8.09 26.02 -7.40
C HIS A 382 -7.37 24.67 -7.55
N ASP A 383 -6.66 24.22 -6.51
CA ASP A 383 -5.99 22.90 -6.52
C ASP A 383 -7.01 21.77 -6.72
N ALA A 384 -8.17 21.87 -6.05
CA ALA A 384 -9.26 20.92 -6.23
C ALA A 384 -9.78 20.93 -7.67
N LEU A 385 -10.06 22.13 -8.21
CA LEU A 385 -10.55 22.30 -9.57
C LEU A 385 -9.58 21.75 -10.62
N GLU A 386 -8.29 22.02 -10.49
CA GLU A 386 -7.25 21.52 -11.40
C GLU A 386 -7.23 19.98 -11.43
N ASN A 387 -7.26 19.35 -10.26
CA ASN A 387 -7.30 17.88 -10.15
C ASN A 387 -8.58 17.29 -10.76
N PHE A 388 -9.75 17.89 -10.53
CA PHE A 388 -10.98 17.40 -11.13
C PHE A 388 -11.00 17.57 -12.65
N LEU A 389 -10.49 18.69 -13.17
CA LEU A 389 -10.34 18.91 -14.60
C LEU A 389 -9.36 17.91 -15.21
N LYS A 390 -8.28 17.56 -14.50
CA LYS A 390 -7.33 16.53 -14.95
C LYS A 390 -7.97 15.15 -15.07
N ALA A 391 -8.82 14.77 -14.10
CA ALA A 391 -9.58 13.52 -14.17
C ALA A 391 -10.52 13.49 -15.40
N GLU A 392 -11.20 14.60 -15.70
CA GLU A 392 -12.07 14.72 -16.88
C GLU A 392 -11.28 14.76 -18.21
N GLU A 393 -10.06 15.32 -18.21
CA GLU A 393 -9.15 15.31 -19.36
C GLU A 393 -8.69 13.89 -19.70
N LEU A 394 -8.28 13.11 -18.68
CA LEU A 394 -7.81 11.74 -18.86
C LEU A 394 -8.92 10.80 -19.33
N SER A 395 -10.14 10.99 -18.83
CA SER A 395 -11.30 10.19 -19.22
C SER A 395 -12.55 11.08 -19.31
N PRO A 396 -12.87 11.64 -20.49
CA PRO A 396 -14.06 12.47 -20.66
C PRO A 396 -15.35 11.74 -20.27
N GLY A 397 -16.10 12.31 -19.34
CA GLY A 397 -17.29 11.67 -18.77
C GLY A 397 -16.98 10.52 -17.81
N PHE A 398 -15.81 10.52 -17.18
CA PHE A 398 -15.39 9.53 -16.18
C PHE A 398 -16.45 9.31 -15.09
N SER A 399 -16.95 10.41 -14.51
CA SER A 399 -17.94 10.34 -13.44
C SER A 399 -18.82 11.58 -13.44
N LYS A 400 -20.12 11.37 -13.19
CA LYS A 400 -21.06 12.48 -12.96
C LYS A 400 -20.63 13.29 -11.75
N THR A 401 -20.15 12.62 -10.70
CA THR A 401 -19.65 13.27 -9.48
C THR A 401 -18.46 14.19 -9.76
N VAL A 402 -17.51 13.83 -10.64
CA VAL A 402 -16.40 14.72 -11.04
C VAL A 402 -16.93 16.04 -11.61
N ARG A 403 -17.84 15.98 -12.59
CA ARG A 403 -18.42 17.20 -13.19
C ARG A 403 -19.20 18.05 -12.18
N LEU A 404 -19.88 17.42 -11.22
CA LEU A 404 -20.56 18.14 -10.14
C LEU A 404 -19.56 18.85 -9.21
N TYR A 405 -18.42 18.23 -8.91
CA TYR A 405 -17.36 18.88 -8.12
C TYR A 405 -16.70 20.03 -8.87
N ILE A 406 -16.45 19.91 -10.19
CA ILE A 406 -15.98 21.01 -11.04
C ILE A 406 -16.96 22.19 -10.96
N ALA A 407 -18.26 21.91 -11.13
CA ALA A 407 -19.30 22.93 -11.02
C ALA A 407 -19.33 23.62 -9.64
N LYS A 408 -19.23 22.84 -8.55
CA LYS A 408 -19.16 23.36 -7.17
C LYS A 408 -17.95 24.28 -6.98
N CYS A 409 -16.77 23.87 -7.44
CA CYS A 409 -15.56 24.69 -7.34
C CYS A 409 -15.73 26.01 -8.10
N HIS A 410 -16.24 25.98 -9.34
CA HIS A 410 -16.53 27.20 -10.09
C HIS A 410 -17.56 28.10 -9.38
N GLN A 411 -18.61 27.52 -8.80
CA GLN A 411 -19.62 28.27 -8.06
C GLN A 411 -19.02 28.99 -6.85
N GLU A 412 -18.20 28.31 -6.05
CA GLU A 412 -17.54 28.88 -4.86
C GLU A 412 -16.48 29.91 -5.21
N LEU A 413 -15.85 29.79 -6.39
CA LEU A 413 -14.93 30.78 -6.96
C LEU A 413 -15.66 31.98 -7.60
N GLY A 414 -16.99 31.98 -7.68
CA GLY A 414 -17.81 33.05 -8.28
C GLY A 414 -17.95 32.96 -9.81
N ASN A 415 -17.47 31.89 -10.44
CA ASN A 415 -17.54 31.65 -11.88
C ASN A 415 -18.90 31.01 -12.27
N ILE A 416 -19.99 31.77 -12.16
CA ILE A 416 -21.37 31.26 -12.29
C ILE A 416 -21.67 30.67 -13.68
N SER A 417 -21.09 31.22 -14.75
CA SER A 417 -21.28 30.71 -16.12
C SER A 417 -20.71 29.31 -16.30
N GLU A 418 -19.46 29.10 -15.86
CA GLU A 418 -18.80 27.80 -15.93
C GLU A 418 -19.48 26.79 -15.02
N ALA A 419 -19.86 27.19 -13.80
CA ALA A 419 -20.62 26.33 -12.91
C ALA A 419 -21.90 25.81 -13.59
N THR A 420 -22.66 26.69 -14.25
CA THR A 420 -23.87 26.31 -14.97
C THR A 420 -23.58 25.34 -16.12
N ASN A 421 -22.57 25.63 -16.95
CA ASN A 421 -22.16 24.76 -18.05
C ASN A 421 -21.79 23.34 -17.55
N TRP A 422 -20.95 23.25 -16.52
CA TRP A 422 -20.56 21.98 -15.93
C TRP A 422 -21.73 21.22 -15.30
N THR A 423 -22.69 21.91 -14.67
CA THR A 423 -23.92 21.24 -14.19
C THR A 423 -24.76 20.68 -15.34
N GLU A 424 -24.88 21.39 -16.47
CA GLU A 424 -25.58 20.88 -17.65
C GLU A 424 -24.87 19.66 -18.25
N LEU A 425 -23.54 19.68 -18.30
CA LEU A 425 -22.73 18.54 -18.73
C LEU A 425 -22.91 17.33 -17.79
N ALA A 426 -23.02 17.55 -16.48
CA ALA A 426 -23.31 16.50 -15.51
C ALA A 426 -24.72 15.93 -15.66
N LEU A 427 -25.72 16.77 -16.00
CA LEU A 427 -27.10 16.35 -16.24
C LEU A 427 -27.27 15.52 -17.51
N LYS A 428 -26.47 15.80 -18.54
CA LYS A 428 -26.46 15.05 -19.81
C LYS A 428 -25.88 13.63 -19.67
N MET A 429 -25.21 13.32 -18.57
CA MET A 429 -24.71 11.97 -18.30
C MET A 429 -25.85 11.07 -17.82
N SER A 430 -26.04 9.92 -18.48
CA SER A 430 -26.94 8.87 -18.00
C SER A 430 -26.50 8.42 -16.61
N THR A 431 -27.42 8.44 -15.64
CA THR A 431 -27.15 7.94 -14.30
C THR A 431 -27.00 6.42 -14.35
N ASN A 432 -25.76 5.92 -14.42
CA ASN A 432 -25.48 4.59 -13.91
C ASN A 432 -25.69 4.65 -12.39
N THR A 433 -26.45 3.70 -11.87
CA THR A 433 -27.30 3.78 -10.67
C THR A 433 -26.58 3.81 -9.31
N ASN A 434 -25.30 4.19 -9.25
CA ASN A 434 -24.50 4.11 -8.01
C ASN A 434 -24.07 5.47 -7.43
N ASP A 435 -24.23 6.58 -8.16
CA ASP A 435 -23.67 7.89 -7.75
C ASP A 435 -24.63 8.80 -6.96
N VAL A 436 -25.83 8.31 -6.58
CA VAL A 436 -26.89 9.15 -5.99
C VAL A 436 -26.99 9.05 -4.46
N ARG A 437 -26.34 8.09 -3.79
CA ARG A 437 -26.64 7.79 -2.37
C ARG A 437 -25.59 8.16 -1.33
N GLY A 438 -24.56 8.93 -1.69
CA GLY A 438 -23.53 9.40 -0.75
C GLY A 438 -23.69 10.82 -0.19
N HIS A 439 -24.73 11.57 -0.59
CA HIS A 439 -24.90 12.98 -0.18
C HIS A 439 -26.30 13.24 0.39
N THR A 440 -26.65 12.58 1.49
CA THR A 440 -27.65 13.13 2.41
C THR A 440 -26.94 14.10 3.36
N ARG A 441 -26.99 15.40 3.02
CA ARG A 441 -26.76 16.49 3.97
C ARG A 441 -27.75 16.32 5.13
N HIS A 442 -27.25 16.31 6.35
CA HIS A 442 -28.06 16.59 7.53
C HIS A 442 -28.65 18.00 7.38
N PRO A 443 -29.98 18.18 7.44
CA PRO A 443 -30.55 19.50 7.59
C PRO A 443 -30.29 19.97 9.02
N HIS A 444 -29.52 21.04 9.17
CA HIS A 444 -29.54 21.83 10.39
C HIS A 444 -30.94 22.42 10.55
N THR A 445 -31.66 21.96 11.57
CA THR A 445 -32.71 22.72 12.26
C THR A 445 -32.17 23.21 13.58
#